data_AF-A0A5R8WSP2-F1
#
_entry.id   AF-A0A5R8WSP2-F1
#
_cell.length_a   1.000
_cell.length_b   1.000
_cell.length_c   1.000
_cell.angle_alpha   90.00
_cell.angle_beta   90.00
_cell.angle_gamma   90.00
#
_symmetry.space_group_name_H-M   'P 1'
#
loop_
_entity.id
_entity.type
_entity.pdbx_description
1 polymer ?
#
loop_
_entity_poly.entity_id
_entity_poly.type
_entity_poly.pdbx_seq_one_letter_code
_entity_poly.pdbx_strand_id
1 'polypeptide(L)'
;MLTTPRLQLIPCTPAHFEAALAGHHVLAAVLGVAAEAGWPGSEEARQALAPGYQHLRRDPGLAPWWIYLLVHRADQRLIGLAGFKGRPDEQGAVELGYSVADAYRGQGLATEAAQALVQYAFAQPAVRRVTALTQPQRNASCRVLEKAGMAYEGPVLDPNWGEVWQWGRLRPVAAPVSLAAPLRAAGLILLLALGSCGGEADNATAPPTAAPADAVGLVDAGQALFEQNCALCHGPDGKRGLNGAHDLTKSNLNQMGRAYMVTNGMGKMPAFKGQLTPEQIEQVAAYSLTLK
;
A
#
# COMPACT_ATOMS: atom_id res chain seq x y z
N MET A 1 -7.39 -16.36 -6.81
CA MET A 1 -8.37 -15.81 -7.75
C MET A 1 -9.68 -15.64 -7.02
N LEU A 2 -10.36 -14.50 -7.19
CA LEU A 2 -11.71 -14.29 -6.68
C LEU A 2 -12.68 -14.30 -7.85
N THR A 3 -13.87 -14.87 -7.67
CA THR A 3 -14.90 -14.92 -8.70
C THR A 3 -16.18 -14.35 -8.13
N THR A 4 -16.79 -13.45 -8.89
CA THR A 4 -18.06 -12.81 -8.56
C THR A 4 -19.06 -13.09 -9.70
N PRO A 5 -20.33 -12.68 -9.59
CA PRO A 5 -21.32 -12.92 -10.64
C PRO A 5 -20.86 -12.46 -12.03
N ARG A 6 -20.22 -11.29 -12.15
CA ARG A 6 -19.84 -10.69 -13.43
C ARG A 6 -18.33 -10.55 -13.64
N LEU A 7 -17.51 -10.72 -12.60
CA LEU A 7 -16.07 -10.53 -12.67
C LEU A 7 -15.26 -11.77 -12.28
N GLN A 8 -14.11 -11.91 -12.91
CA GLN A 8 -12.98 -12.67 -12.39
C GLN A 8 -11.89 -11.69 -11.98
N LEU A 9 -11.45 -11.80 -10.72
CA LEU A 9 -10.37 -11.03 -10.13
C LEU A 9 -9.14 -11.94 -10.07
N ILE A 10 -8.25 -11.77 -11.04
CA ILE A 10 -7.06 -12.61 -11.21
C ILE A 10 -5.88 -11.92 -10.52
N PRO A 11 -5.24 -12.51 -9.49
CA PRO A 11 -4.03 -11.95 -8.91
C PRO A 11 -2.98 -11.70 -9.99
N CYS A 12 -2.44 -10.49 -10.04
CA CYS A 12 -1.40 -10.14 -10.98
C CYS A 12 -0.11 -10.83 -10.54
N THR A 13 0.34 -11.82 -11.30
CA THR A 13 1.60 -12.53 -11.06
C THR A 13 2.75 -11.76 -11.72
N PRO A 14 4.01 -12.09 -11.41
CA PRO A 14 5.14 -11.56 -12.15
C PRO A 14 5.02 -11.74 -13.68
N ALA A 15 4.53 -12.90 -14.14
CA ALA A 15 4.32 -13.15 -15.56
C ALA A 15 3.24 -12.24 -16.17
N HIS A 16 2.15 -11.98 -15.44
CA HIS A 16 1.13 -11.01 -15.87
C HIS A 16 1.73 -9.60 -15.97
N PHE A 17 2.56 -9.18 -15.02
CA PHE A 17 3.24 -7.89 -15.10
C PHE A 17 4.21 -7.79 -16.26
N GLU A 18 5.01 -8.82 -16.52
CA GLU A 18 5.93 -8.85 -17.65
C GLU A 18 5.17 -8.72 -18.98
N ALA A 19 4.06 -9.44 -19.12
CA ALA A 19 3.15 -9.27 -20.26
C ALA A 19 2.56 -7.86 -20.31
N ALA A 20 2.15 -7.30 -19.18
CA ALA A 20 1.62 -5.94 -19.06
C ALA A 20 2.66 -4.87 -19.37
N LEU A 21 3.97 -5.13 -19.22
CA LEU A 21 5.03 -4.22 -19.65
C LEU A 21 5.29 -4.35 -21.16
N ALA A 22 5.24 -5.57 -21.70
CA ALA A 22 5.40 -5.82 -23.13
C ALA A 22 4.24 -5.26 -23.98
N GLY A 23 3.03 -5.16 -23.43
CA GLY A 23 1.87 -4.64 -24.14
C GLY A 23 0.56 -5.10 -23.52
N HIS A 24 -0.46 -4.23 -23.46
CA HIS A 24 -1.79 -4.65 -23.00
C HIS A 24 -2.37 -5.79 -23.85
N HIS A 25 -2.06 -5.83 -25.15
CA HIS A 25 -2.43 -6.94 -26.04
C HIS A 25 -1.71 -8.25 -25.69
N VAL A 26 -0.44 -8.19 -25.25
CA VAL A 26 0.32 -9.37 -24.78
C VAL A 26 -0.30 -9.91 -23.50
N LEU A 27 -0.63 -9.03 -22.55
CA LEU A 27 -1.34 -9.43 -21.34
C LEU A 27 -2.69 -10.08 -21.66
N ALA A 28 -3.46 -9.48 -22.56
CA ALA A 28 -4.75 -10.04 -22.99
C ALA A 28 -4.57 -11.47 -23.55
N ALA A 29 -3.56 -11.68 -24.39
CA ALA A 29 -3.23 -13.00 -24.92
C ALA A 29 -2.84 -14.00 -23.83
N VAL A 30 -2.00 -13.60 -22.86
CA VAL A 30 -1.62 -14.44 -21.71
C VAL A 30 -2.83 -14.84 -20.87
N LEU A 31 -3.79 -13.93 -20.71
CA LEU A 31 -5.02 -14.17 -19.96
C LEU A 31 -6.09 -14.89 -20.79
N GLY A 32 -5.92 -15.04 -22.10
CA GLY A 32 -6.91 -15.62 -23.00
C GLY A 32 -8.16 -14.75 -23.19
N VAL A 33 -8.05 -13.43 -23.06
CA VAL A 33 -9.17 -12.48 -23.13
C VAL A 33 -8.87 -11.31 -24.07
N ALA A 34 -9.89 -10.55 -24.45
CA ALA A 34 -9.67 -9.23 -25.05
C ALA A 34 -9.22 -8.21 -23.99
N ALA A 35 -8.59 -7.10 -24.38
CA ALA A 35 -8.34 -5.97 -23.50
C ALA A 35 -9.15 -4.76 -23.95
N GLU A 36 -9.70 -3.99 -23.01
CA GLU A 36 -10.41 -2.76 -23.33
C GLU A 36 -9.44 -1.67 -23.84
N ALA A 37 -9.92 -0.81 -24.75
CA ALA A 37 -9.08 0.23 -25.33
C ALA A 37 -8.58 1.19 -24.24
N GLY A 38 -7.28 1.49 -24.26
CA GLY A 38 -6.66 2.38 -23.27
C GLY A 38 -6.44 1.74 -21.89
N TRP A 39 -6.64 0.43 -21.73
CA TRP A 39 -6.29 -0.28 -20.50
C TRP A 39 -4.76 -0.49 -20.37
N PRO A 40 -4.14 -0.36 -19.17
CA PRO A 40 -4.71 0.04 -17.87
C PRO A 40 -4.68 1.58 -17.64
N GLY A 41 -4.39 2.35 -18.67
CA GLY A 41 -4.17 3.80 -18.60
C GLY A 41 -3.05 4.21 -19.56
N SER A 42 -2.50 5.41 -19.36
CA SER A 42 -1.35 5.89 -20.12
C SER A 42 -0.09 5.06 -19.86
N GLU A 43 0.92 5.20 -20.70
CA GLU A 43 2.20 4.49 -20.54
C GLU A 43 2.87 4.83 -19.20
N GLU A 44 2.73 6.07 -18.73
CA GLU A 44 3.20 6.53 -17.43
C GLU A 44 2.51 5.79 -16.27
N ALA A 45 1.21 5.54 -16.39
CA ALA A 45 0.45 4.77 -15.39
C ALA A 45 0.90 3.30 -15.35
N ARG A 46 1.31 2.72 -16.49
CA ARG A 46 1.91 1.37 -16.55
C ARG A 46 3.30 1.35 -15.93
N GLN A 47 4.11 2.36 -16.20
CA GLN A 47 5.47 2.47 -15.65
C GLN A 47 5.48 2.72 -14.14
N ALA A 48 4.48 3.43 -13.61
CA ALA A 48 4.28 3.60 -12.17
C ALA A 48 4.05 2.26 -11.42
N LEU A 49 3.66 1.20 -12.13
CA LEU A 49 3.54 -0.14 -11.57
C LEU A 49 4.87 -0.92 -11.52
N ALA A 50 5.91 -0.46 -12.24
CA ALA A 50 7.18 -1.17 -12.35
C ALA A 50 7.93 -1.35 -11.01
N PRO A 51 7.96 -0.36 -10.09
CA PRO A 51 8.50 -0.56 -8.75
C PRO A 51 7.74 -1.63 -7.95
N GLY A 52 6.40 -1.63 -8.05
CA GLY A 52 5.53 -2.64 -7.44
C GLY A 52 5.78 -4.05 -7.98
N TYR A 53 6.02 -4.18 -9.29
CA TYR A 53 6.41 -5.44 -9.93
C TYR A 53 7.75 -5.98 -9.39
N GLN A 54 8.77 -5.13 -9.25
CA GLN A 54 10.06 -5.59 -8.72
C GLN A 54 9.94 -6.03 -7.26
N HIS A 55 9.08 -5.38 -6.48
CA HIS A 55 8.81 -5.81 -5.10
C HIS A 55 8.10 -7.17 -5.07
N LEU A 56 7.05 -7.35 -5.89
CA LEU A 56 6.36 -8.63 -6.04
C LEU A 56 7.27 -9.77 -6.51
N ARG A 57 8.25 -9.49 -7.38
CA ARG A 57 9.22 -10.50 -7.81
C ARG A 57 10.15 -10.98 -6.71
N ARG A 58 10.46 -10.11 -5.75
CA ARG A 58 11.30 -10.45 -4.60
C ARG A 58 10.49 -11.12 -3.49
N ASP A 59 9.22 -10.75 -3.35
CA ASP A 59 8.26 -11.34 -2.41
C ASP A 59 6.96 -11.76 -3.11
N PRO A 60 6.89 -12.98 -3.69
CA PRO A 60 5.67 -13.49 -4.29
C PRO A 60 4.49 -13.59 -3.31
N GLY A 61 4.75 -13.64 -2.00
CA GLY A 61 3.73 -13.66 -0.95
C GLY A 61 2.93 -12.35 -0.85
N LEU A 62 3.39 -11.28 -1.52
CA LEU A 62 2.66 -10.02 -1.64
C LEU A 62 1.49 -10.10 -2.64
N ALA A 63 1.48 -11.06 -3.57
CA ALA A 63 0.47 -11.16 -4.63
C ALA A 63 -0.98 -11.02 -4.15
N PRO A 64 -1.40 -11.64 -3.02
CA PRO A 64 -2.78 -11.53 -2.55
C PRO A 64 -3.15 -10.14 -1.99
N TRP A 65 -2.13 -9.32 -1.72
CA TRP A 65 -2.20 -7.98 -1.12
C TRP A 65 -1.75 -6.89 -2.10
N TRP A 66 -1.82 -7.19 -3.40
CA TRP A 66 -1.44 -6.28 -4.47
C TRP A 66 -2.56 -6.20 -5.51
N ILE A 67 -2.19 -6.14 -6.79
CA ILE A 67 -3.11 -5.96 -7.91
C ILE A 67 -3.81 -7.26 -8.29
N TYR A 68 -5.11 -7.14 -8.52
CA TYR A 68 -5.99 -8.07 -9.20
C TYR A 68 -6.44 -7.46 -10.52
N LEU A 69 -6.32 -8.23 -11.60
CA LEU A 69 -6.79 -7.91 -12.93
C LEU A 69 -8.29 -8.21 -13.01
N LEU A 70 -9.09 -7.25 -13.47
CA LEU A 70 -10.54 -7.38 -13.56
C LEU A 70 -10.95 -7.85 -14.95
N VAL A 71 -11.38 -9.10 -15.06
CA VAL A 71 -11.95 -9.65 -16.29
C VAL A 71 -13.47 -9.65 -16.18
N HIS A 72 -14.14 -8.97 -17.11
CA HIS A 72 -15.59 -9.05 -17.28
C HIS A 72 -15.95 -10.38 -17.95
N ARG A 73 -16.77 -11.19 -17.26
CA ARG A 73 -17.05 -12.57 -17.64
C ARG A 73 -17.88 -12.69 -18.90
N ALA A 74 -18.86 -11.81 -19.10
CA ALA A 74 -19.74 -11.90 -20.27
C ALA A 74 -18.98 -11.56 -21.56
N ASP A 75 -18.15 -10.52 -21.52
CA ASP A 75 -17.42 -10.04 -22.71
C ASP A 75 -16.05 -10.70 -22.89
N GLN A 76 -15.64 -11.54 -21.94
CA GLN A 76 -14.29 -12.11 -21.86
C GLN A 76 -13.22 -11.04 -22.11
N ARG A 77 -13.28 -9.98 -21.30
CA ARG A 77 -12.47 -8.77 -21.51
C ARG A 77 -11.83 -8.27 -20.22
N LEU A 78 -10.57 -7.88 -20.28
CA LEU A 78 -9.85 -7.16 -19.24
C LEU A 78 -10.30 -5.70 -19.21
N ILE A 79 -10.95 -5.29 -18.13
CA ILE A 79 -11.67 -4.01 -18.01
C ILE A 79 -11.16 -3.11 -16.90
N GLY A 80 -10.22 -3.58 -16.08
CA GLY A 80 -9.76 -2.78 -14.95
C GLY A 80 -8.74 -3.49 -14.07
N LEU A 81 -8.46 -2.85 -12.94
CA LEU A 81 -7.63 -3.38 -11.88
C LEU A 81 -8.24 -2.99 -10.53
N ALA A 82 -8.07 -3.83 -9.53
CA ALA A 82 -8.38 -3.52 -8.15
C ALA A 82 -7.40 -4.24 -7.24
N GLY A 83 -7.35 -3.91 -5.97
CA GLY A 83 -6.45 -4.60 -5.06
C GLY A 83 -6.10 -3.79 -3.83
N PHE A 84 -5.00 -4.17 -3.20
CA PHE A 84 -4.48 -3.46 -2.04
C PHE A 84 -3.16 -2.77 -2.35
N LYS A 85 -2.84 -1.74 -1.58
CA LYS A 85 -1.54 -1.04 -1.65
C LYS A 85 -0.42 -1.73 -0.84
N GLY A 86 -0.71 -2.89 -0.25
CA GLY A 86 0.24 -3.65 0.55
C GLY A 86 -0.43 -4.63 1.52
N ARG A 87 0.42 -5.37 2.25
CA ARG A 87 0.01 -6.25 3.35
C ARG A 87 -0.66 -5.43 4.47
N PRO A 88 -1.39 -6.08 5.39
CA PRO A 88 -1.85 -5.42 6.60
C PRO A 88 -0.68 -4.77 7.34
N ASP A 89 -0.83 -3.50 7.72
CA ASP A 89 0.15 -2.81 8.56
C ASP A 89 0.14 -3.34 10.01
N GLU A 90 0.93 -2.74 10.89
CA GLU A 90 1.04 -3.14 12.30
C GLU A 90 -0.30 -3.03 13.05
N GLN A 91 -1.20 -2.16 12.59
CA GLN A 91 -2.54 -1.98 13.12
C GLN A 91 -3.56 -2.92 12.45
N GLY A 92 -3.13 -3.70 11.46
CA GLY A 92 -3.95 -4.61 10.68
C GLY A 92 -4.82 -3.90 9.63
N ALA A 93 -4.45 -2.71 9.19
CA ALA A 93 -5.15 -1.99 8.14
C ALA A 93 -4.59 -2.32 6.76
N VAL A 94 -5.48 -2.44 5.77
CA VAL A 94 -5.12 -2.55 4.34
C VAL A 94 -5.86 -1.50 3.55
N GLU A 95 -5.15 -0.83 2.63
CA GLU A 95 -5.75 0.18 1.76
C GLU A 95 -6.17 -0.42 0.41
N LEU A 96 -7.45 -0.30 0.09
CA LEU A 96 -8.09 -0.73 -1.14
C LEU A 96 -7.97 0.36 -2.24
N GLY A 97 -7.66 -0.07 -3.47
CA GLY A 97 -7.73 0.76 -4.67
C GLY A 97 -8.41 0.01 -5.83
N TYR A 98 -9.04 0.76 -6.74
CA TYR A 98 -9.65 0.20 -7.94
C TYR A 98 -9.77 1.23 -9.07
N SER A 99 -9.78 0.72 -10.31
CA SER A 99 -10.08 1.46 -11.52
C SER A 99 -10.79 0.56 -12.52
N VAL A 100 -11.79 1.10 -13.21
CA VAL A 100 -12.57 0.42 -14.25
C VAL A 100 -12.60 1.32 -15.48
N ALA A 101 -12.40 0.70 -16.65
CA ALA A 101 -12.42 1.36 -17.95
C ALA A 101 -13.76 2.06 -18.20
N ASP A 102 -13.72 3.19 -18.90
CA ASP A 102 -14.84 4.11 -19.10
C ASP A 102 -16.10 3.43 -19.64
N ALA A 103 -15.95 2.54 -20.63
CA ALA A 103 -17.04 1.77 -21.23
C ALA A 103 -17.78 0.85 -20.23
N TYR A 104 -17.15 0.51 -19.10
CA TYR A 104 -17.65 -0.39 -18.07
C TYR A 104 -18.06 0.35 -16.78
N ARG A 105 -17.93 1.68 -16.73
CA ARG A 105 -18.37 2.50 -15.59
C ARG A 105 -19.89 2.59 -15.52
N GLY A 106 -20.42 2.94 -14.35
CA GLY A 106 -21.87 3.10 -14.12
C GLY A 106 -22.67 1.80 -13.98
N GLN A 107 -22.05 0.64 -14.21
CA GLN A 107 -22.72 -0.67 -14.19
C GLN A 107 -22.58 -1.42 -12.84
N GLY A 108 -21.95 -0.80 -11.84
CA GLY A 108 -21.72 -1.39 -10.51
C GLY A 108 -20.57 -2.40 -10.44
N LEU A 109 -19.75 -2.52 -11.48
CA LEU A 109 -18.62 -3.46 -11.52
C LEU A 109 -17.52 -3.11 -10.51
N ALA A 110 -17.22 -1.82 -10.32
CA ALA A 110 -16.28 -1.37 -9.28
C ALA A 110 -16.79 -1.71 -7.87
N THR A 111 -18.10 -1.57 -7.62
CA THR A 111 -18.75 -1.97 -6.36
C THR A 111 -18.61 -3.46 -6.11
N GLU A 112 -18.87 -4.28 -7.13
CA GLU A 112 -18.74 -5.74 -7.04
C GLU A 112 -17.30 -6.16 -6.72
N ALA A 113 -16.31 -5.57 -7.39
CA ALA A 113 -14.90 -5.83 -7.11
C ALA A 113 -14.49 -5.39 -5.69
N ALA A 114 -14.89 -4.18 -5.27
CA ALA A 114 -14.58 -3.65 -3.94
C ALA A 114 -15.20 -4.51 -2.84
N GLN A 115 -16.46 -4.94 -2.98
CA GLN A 115 -17.12 -5.83 -2.03
C GLN A 115 -16.40 -7.18 -1.90
N ALA A 116 -16.01 -7.79 -3.03
CA ALA A 116 -15.27 -9.05 -3.02
C ALA A 116 -13.90 -8.92 -2.34
N LEU A 117 -13.17 -7.83 -2.58
CA LEU A 117 -11.89 -7.57 -1.95
C LEU A 117 -12.03 -7.27 -0.45
N VAL A 118 -13.04 -6.49 -0.04
CA VAL A 118 -13.33 -6.26 1.39
C VAL A 118 -13.66 -7.57 2.11
N GLN A 119 -14.47 -8.43 1.49
CA GLN A 119 -14.78 -9.75 2.03
C GLN A 119 -13.52 -10.62 2.15
N TYR A 120 -12.70 -10.65 1.10
CA TYR A 120 -11.42 -11.35 1.11
C TYR A 120 -10.51 -10.84 2.24
N ALA A 121 -10.37 -9.51 2.39
CA ALA A 121 -9.52 -8.92 3.42
C ALA A 121 -9.97 -9.34 4.83
N PHE A 122 -11.26 -9.25 5.14
CA PHE A 122 -11.76 -9.62 6.47
C PHE A 122 -11.73 -11.12 6.76
N ALA A 123 -11.65 -11.99 5.74
CA ALA A 123 -11.41 -13.41 5.95
C ALA A 123 -10.00 -13.70 6.51
N GLN A 124 -9.05 -12.75 6.39
CA GLN A 124 -7.67 -12.93 6.84
C GLN A 124 -7.45 -12.43 8.26
N PRO A 125 -7.15 -13.28 9.26
CA PRO A 125 -7.13 -12.90 10.69
C PRO A 125 -6.33 -11.64 11.04
N ALA A 126 -5.25 -11.36 10.29
CA ALA A 126 -4.42 -10.16 10.48
C ALA A 126 -5.15 -8.83 10.15
N VAL A 127 -6.17 -8.83 9.29
CA VAL A 127 -6.87 -7.61 8.88
C VAL A 127 -7.91 -7.18 9.91
N ARG A 128 -7.73 -6.02 10.51
CA ARG A 128 -8.70 -5.39 11.42
C ARG A 128 -9.50 -4.28 10.74
N ARG A 129 -8.97 -3.69 9.67
CA ARG A 129 -9.57 -2.55 8.98
C ARG A 129 -9.27 -2.57 7.49
N VAL A 130 -10.23 -2.15 6.68
CA VAL A 130 -10.01 -1.82 5.27
C VAL A 130 -10.19 -0.31 5.12
N THR A 131 -9.23 0.35 4.49
CA THR A 131 -9.23 1.78 4.21
C THR A 131 -9.27 2.03 2.70
N ALA A 132 -9.66 3.23 2.29
CA ALA A 132 -9.57 3.68 0.90
C ALA A 132 -9.52 5.21 0.85
N LEU A 133 -8.91 5.75 -0.20
CA LEU A 133 -8.82 7.19 -0.43
C LEU A 133 -9.63 7.58 -1.68
N THR A 134 -10.25 8.76 -1.63
CA THR A 134 -10.85 9.41 -2.80
C THR A 134 -10.39 10.86 -2.91
N GLN A 135 -10.55 11.48 -4.09
CA GLN A 135 -10.46 12.94 -4.21
C GLN A 135 -11.38 13.63 -3.19
N PRO A 136 -11.04 14.84 -2.72
CA PRO A 136 -11.74 15.55 -1.65
C PRO A 136 -13.05 16.19 -2.10
N GLN A 137 -13.84 15.45 -2.88
CA GLN A 137 -15.11 15.88 -3.46
C GLN A 137 -16.00 14.66 -3.73
N ARG A 138 -17.32 14.82 -3.55
CA ARG A 138 -18.29 13.75 -3.82
C ARG A 138 -18.19 13.29 -5.27
N ASN A 139 -17.85 12.03 -5.48
CA ASN A 139 -17.63 11.44 -6.80
C ASN A 139 -18.17 10.00 -6.87
N ALA A 140 -17.97 9.33 -8.02
CA ALA A 140 -18.44 7.97 -8.24
C ALA A 140 -17.81 6.95 -7.26
N SER A 141 -16.53 7.12 -6.92
CA SER A 141 -15.83 6.25 -5.96
C SER A 141 -16.39 6.36 -4.55
N CYS A 142 -16.86 7.54 -4.12
CA CYS A 142 -17.57 7.68 -2.84
C CYS A 142 -18.77 6.72 -2.76
N ARG A 143 -19.61 6.69 -3.81
CA ARG A 143 -20.76 5.78 -3.88
C ARG A 143 -20.37 4.30 -3.92
N VAL A 144 -19.23 3.99 -4.55
CA VAL A 144 -18.70 2.62 -4.57
C VAL A 144 -18.29 2.19 -3.16
N LEU A 145 -17.58 3.04 -2.42
CA LEU A 145 -17.11 2.75 -1.06
C LEU A 145 -18.28 2.63 -0.07
N GLU A 146 -19.28 3.52 -0.17
CA GLU A 146 -20.53 3.41 0.61
C GLU A 146 -21.23 2.07 0.39
N LYS A 147 -21.40 1.65 -0.87
CA LYS A 147 -22.00 0.35 -1.22
C LYS A 147 -21.12 -0.84 -0.82
N ALA A 148 -19.81 -0.65 -0.69
CA ALA A 148 -18.89 -1.64 -0.12
C ALA A 148 -18.93 -1.68 1.42
N GLY A 149 -19.81 -0.89 2.05
CA GLY A 149 -20.02 -0.83 3.50
C GLY A 149 -18.95 -0.01 4.24
N MET A 150 -18.21 0.84 3.54
CA MET A 150 -17.22 1.75 4.13
C MET A 150 -17.87 3.08 4.50
N ALA A 151 -17.44 3.65 5.63
CA ALA A 151 -17.88 4.95 6.10
C ALA A 151 -16.85 6.03 5.74
N TYR A 152 -17.32 7.24 5.49
CA TYR A 152 -16.45 8.42 5.37
C TYR A 152 -15.90 8.80 6.75
N GLU A 153 -14.59 8.98 6.85
CA GLU A 153 -13.89 9.25 8.11
C GLU A 153 -13.35 10.68 8.20
N GLY A 154 -13.34 11.43 7.09
CA GLY A 154 -12.86 12.82 7.05
C GLY A 154 -11.80 13.08 5.98
N PRO A 155 -11.38 14.34 5.81
CA PRO A 155 -10.23 14.67 4.99
C PRO A 155 -8.91 14.31 5.70
N VAL A 156 -7.91 13.89 4.94
CA VAL A 156 -6.53 13.66 5.39
C VAL A 156 -5.56 14.23 4.35
N LEU A 157 -4.33 14.54 4.75
CA LEU A 157 -3.27 14.92 3.80
C LEU A 157 -2.51 13.67 3.35
N ASP A 158 -2.62 13.34 2.06
CA ASP A 158 -1.77 12.38 1.38
C ASP A 158 -0.51 13.09 0.85
N PRO A 159 0.69 12.51 1.03
CA PRO A 159 1.95 13.14 0.63
C PRO A 159 2.10 13.33 -0.89
N ASN A 160 1.36 12.58 -1.71
CA ASN A 160 1.42 12.62 -3.17
C ASN A 160 0.26 13.42 -3.76
N TRP A 161 -0.92 13.38 -3.13
CA TRP A 161 -2.17 13.91 -3.71
C TRP A 161 -2.72 15.12 -2.96
N GLY A 162 -2.09 15.55 -1.87
CA GLY A 162 -2.59 16.63 -1.03
C GLY A 162 -3.82 16.20 -0.23
N GLU A 163 -4.80 17.08 -0.08
CA GLU A 163 -6.03 16.72 0.63
C GLU A 163 -6.81 15.63 -0.13
N VAL A 164 -7.15 14.57 0.57
CA VAL A 164 -7.98 13.45 0.09
C VAL A 164 -8.99 13.09 1.15
N TRP A 165 -10.05 12.40 0.74
CA TRP A 165 -11.05 11.87 1.67
C TRP A 165 -10.74 10.44 2.06
N GLN A 166 -10.63 10.21 3.36
CA GLN A 166 -10.42 8.91 3.97
C GLN A 166 -11.75 8.20 4.17
N TRP A 167 -11.77 6.91 3.80
CA TRP A 167 -12.85 5.98 4.04
C TRP A 167 -12.34 4.78 4.80
N GLY A 168 -13.18 4.20 5.65
CA GLY A 168 -12.79 3.03 6.42
C GLY A 168 -13.95 2.11 6.77
N ARG A 169 -13.60 0.85 7.00
CA ARG A 169 -14.49 -0.17 7.53
C ARG A 169 -13.71 -1.03 8.50
N LEU A 170 -14.23 -1.16 9.72
CA LEU A 170 -13.68 -2.08 10.72
C LEU A 170 -14.19 -3.49 10.46
N ARG A 171 -13.37 -4.49 10.82
CA ARG A 171 -13.81 -5.89 10.87
C ARG A 171 -15.02 -5.96 11.80
N PRO A 172 -16.15 -6.59 11.37
CA PRO A 172 -17.25 -6.85 12.28
C PRO A 172 -16.77 -7.69 13.45
N VAL A 173 -17.00 -7.22 14.68
CA VAL A 173 -16.83 -8.07 15.87
C VAL A 173 -17.89 -9.15 15.76
N ALA A 174 -17.49 -10.42 15.81
CA ALA A 174 -18.45 -11.51 15.90
C ALA A 174 -19.35 -11.23 17.12
N ALA A 175 -20.66 -11.19 16.92
CA ALA A 175 -21.58 -11.07 18.04
C ALA A 175 -21.23 -12.18 19.05
N PRO A 176 -21.19 -11.89 20.36
CA PRO A 176 -20.94 -12.93 21.34
C PRO A 176 -21.96 -14.05 21.09
N VAL A 177 -21.45 -15.25 20.84
CA VAL A 177 -22.30 -16.42 20.72
C VAL A 177 -23.00 -16.54 22.06
N SER A 178 -24.29 -16.22 22.10
CA SER A 178 -25.10 -16.43 23.28
C SER A 178 -25.11 -17.94 23.53
N LEU A 179 -24.28 -18.39 24.46
CA LEU A 179 -24.39 -19.71 25.05
C LEU A 179 -25.65 -19.67 25.93
N ALA A 180 -26.82 -19.73 25.31
CA ALA A 180 -28.04 -20.08 26.00
C ALA A 180 -27.90 -21.56 26.41
N ALA A 181 -27.25 -21.80 27.55
CA ALA A 181 -27.31 -23.08 28.22
C ALA A 181 -28.75 -23.27 28.73
N PRO A 182 -29.39 -24.44 28.52
CA PRO A 182 -30.65 -24.72 29.18
C PRO A 182 -30.38 -24.85 30.68
N LEU A 183 -31.06 -24.03 31.49
CA LEU A 183 -31.08 -24.18 32.95
C LEU A 183 -31.59 -25.59 33.29
N ARG A 184 -30.69 -26.47 33.73
CA ARG A 184 -31.06 -27.60 34.58
C ARG A 184 -30.68 -27.25 36.01
N ALA A 185 -31.72 -27.07 36.83
CA ALA A 185 -31.60 -26.88 38.26
C ALA A 185 -30.88 -28.08 38.90
N ALA A 186 -29.81 -27.82 39.64
CA ALA A 186 -29.30 -28.73 40.66
C ALA A 186 -28.42 -27.98 41.67
N GLY A 187 -28.88 -27.96 42.92
CA GLY A 187 -28.03 -28.16 44.10
C GLY A 187 -27.08 -27.03 44.52
N LEU A 188 -27.57 -26.19 45.43
CA LEU A 188 -26.78 -25.36 46.32
C LEU A 188 -25.89 -26.24 47.23
N ILE A 189 -24.56 -26.14 47.14
CA ILE A 189 -23.65 -26.57 48.21
C ILE A 189 -22.73 -25.39 48.55
N LEU A 190 -22.99 -24.83 49.73
CA LEU A 190 -22.20 -23.80 50.40
C LEU A 190 -21.04 -24.47 51.15
N LEU A 191 -19.80 -24.13 50.81
CA LEU A 191 -18.62 -24.47 51.61
C LEU A 191 -17.75 -23.22 51.80
N LEU A 192 -17.77 -22.73 53.03
CA LEU A 192 -16.88 -21.71 53.58
C LEU A 192 -15.50 -22.30 53.85
N ALA A 193 -14.44 -21.60 53.43
CA ALA A 193 -13.12 -21.71 54.06
C ALA A 193 -12.34 -20.38 53.90
N LEU A 194 -11.82 -19.91 55.03
CA LEU A 194 -11.06 -18.68 55.25
C LEU A 194 -9.55 -18.91 55.10
N GLY A 195 -8.81 -17.84 54.77
CA GLY A 195 -7.37 -17.65 54.99
C GLY A 195 -6.51 -17.86 53.72
N SER A 196 -5.42 -17.16 53.47
CA SER A 196 -4.72 -16.05 54.14
C SER A 196 -3.65 -15.51 53.15
N CYS A 197 -3.36 -14.21 53.27
CA CYS A 197 -2.12 -13.47 52.99
C CYS A 197 -1.16 -13.82 51.83
N GLY A 198 -0.84 -12.76 51.06
CA GLY A 198 0.54 -12.28 50.95
C GLY A 198 1.28 -12.64 49.66
N GLY A 199 1.57 -11.62 48.84
CA GLY A 199 2.47 -11.75 47.69
C GLY A 199 2.57 -10.44 46.91
N GLU A 200 3.52 -9.60 47.34
CA GLU A 200 3.97 -8.34 46.72
C GLU A 200 4.29 -8.55 45.24
N ALA A 201 3.75 -7.68 44.37
CA ALA A 201 4.09 -7.67 42.94
C ALA A 201 5.24 -6.67 42.73
N ASP A 202 6.45 -7.20 42.53
CA ASP A 202 7.62 -6.43 42.17
C ASP A 202 7.43 -5.73 40.82
N ASN A 203 7.65 -4.42 40.86
CA ASN A 203 7.65 -3.50 39.73
C ASN A 203 8.94 -3.69 38.92
N ALA A 204 8.90 -4.50 37.87
CA ALA A 204 10.01 -4.67 36.94
C ALA A 204 9.91 -3.66 35.78
N THR A 205 10.59 -2.54 35.95
CA THR A 205 10.88 -1.54 34.93
C THR A 205 11.67 -2.19 33.78
N ALA A 206 11.09 -2.23 32.57
CA ALA A 206 11.80 -2.63 31.36
C ALA A 206 12.86 -1.56 31.00
N PRO A 207 14.11 -1.94 30.65
CA PRO A 207 15.11 -0.98 30.22
C PRO A 207 14.80 -0.45 28.81
N PRO A 208 15.13 0.82 28.51
CA PRO A 208 14.95 1.38 27.17
C PRO A 208 15.91 0.71 26.18
N THR A 209 15.35 0.08 25.16
CA THR A 209 16.08 -0.44 24.00
C THR A 209 16.78 0.71 23.27
N ALA A 210 18.11 0.71 23.32
CA ALA A 210 18.95 1.57 22.49
C ALA A 210 18.76 1.23 21.00
N ALA A 211 18.67 2.26 20.17
CA ALA A 211 18.72 2.12 18.71
C ALA A 211 20.09 1.56 18.26
N PRO A 212 20.16 0.71 17.22
CA PRO A 212 21.42 0.12 16.80
C PRO A 212 22.32 1.14 16.11
N ALA A 213 23.62 0.99 16.37
CA ALA A 213 24.72 1.87 15.99
C ALA A 213 25.10 1.83 14.48
N ASP A 214 24.27 1.25 13.62
CA ASP A 214 24.55 1.09 12.18
C ASP A 214 24.26 2.35 11.35
N ALA A 215 23.59 3.34 11.93
CA ALA A 215 23.22 4.58 11.24
C ALA A 215 24.39 5.55 11.05
N VAL A 216 25.48 5.44 11.82
CA VAL A 216 26.56 6.45 11.83
C VAL A 216 27.58 6.24 10.70
N GLY A 217 27.86 4.99 10.32
CA GLY A 217 28.80 4.69 9.23
C GLY A 217 28.27 4.94 7.81
N LEU A 218 26.94 5.03 7.65
CA LEU A 218 26.28 5.26 6.36
C LEU A 218 26.23 6.75 5.95
N VAL A 219 26.33 7.67 6.90
CA VAL A 219 26.12 9.11 6.68
C VAL A 219 27.38 9.80 6.11
N ASP A 220 28.58 9.39 6.56
CA ASP A 220 29.85 9.98 6.08
C ASP A 220 30.16 9.60 4.62
N ALA A 221 29.84 8.36 4.22
CA ALA A 221 29.97 7.91 2.82
C ALA A 221 28.99 8.64 1.88
N GLY A 222 27.79 8.97 2.39
CA GLY A 222 26.76 9.69 1.65
C GLY A 222 27.13 11.14 1.35
N GLN A 223 27.84 11.82 2.26
CA GLN A 223 28.28 13.19 2.07
C GLN A 223 29.22 13.34 0.86
N ALA A 224 30.26 12.51 0.80
CA ALA A 224 31.25 12.56 -0.29
C ALA A 224 30.59 12.29 -1.67
N LEU A 225 29.65 11.34 -1.71
CA LEU A 225 28.86 11.06 -2.91
C LEU A 225 27.98 12.25 -3.31
N PHE A 226 27.34 12.91 -2.34
CA PHE A 226 26.51 14.08 -2.59
C PHE A 226 27.32 15.26 -3.13
N GLU A 227 28.49 15.53 -2.56
CA GLU A 227 29.39 16.59 -3.01
C GLU A 227 29.86 16.37 -4.46
N GLN A 228 30.23 15.13 -4.81
CA GLN A 228 30.70 14.78 -6.15
C GLN A 228 29.60 14.82 -7.21
N ASN A 229 28.38 14.44 -6.87
CA ASN A 229 27.35 14.13 -7.87
C ASN A 229 26.15 15.10 -7.85
N CYS A 230 25.83 15.69 -6.70
CA CYS A 230 24.56 16.38 -6.47
C CYS A 230 24.73 17.86 -6.13
N ALA A 231 25.81 18.21 -5.43
CA ALA A 231 26.04 19.56 -4.92
C ALA A 231 26.20 20.61 -6.02
N LEU A 232 26.53 20.24 -7.26
CA LEU A 232 26.55 21.18 -8.39
C LEU A 232 25.18 21.86 -8.56
N CYS A 233 24.10 21.08 -8.54
CA CYS A 233 22.75 21.59 -8.78
C CYS A 233 22.02 21.99 -7.50
N HIS A 234 22.16 21.18 -6.44
CA HIS A 234 21.46 21.39 -5.18
C HIS A 234 22.24 22.25 -4.19
N GLY A 235 23.54 22.46 -4.36
CA GLY A 235 24.40 23.11 -3.36
C GLY A 235 24.72 22.18 -2.20
N PRO A 236 25.80 22.45 -1.44
CA PRO A 236 26.19 21.61 -0.30
C PRO A 236 25.14 21.62 0.83
N ASP A 237 24.29 22.64 0.88
CA ASP A 237 23.18 22.79 1.83
C ASP A 237 21.82 22.33 1.26
N GLY A 238 21.78 21.89 -0.01
CA GLY A 238 20.57 21.43 -0.68
C GLY A 238 19.64 22.53 -1.22
N LYS A 239 20.01 23.81 -1.13
CA LYS A 239 19.12 24.95 -1.42
C LYS A 239 19.37 25.68 -2.75
N ARG A 240 20.42 25.34 -3.50
CA ARG A 240 20.90 26.14 -4.64
C ARG A 240 19.90 26.30 -5.79
N GLY A 241 19.23 25.22 -6.17
CA GLY A 241 18.19 25.24 -7.21
C GLY A 241 18.65 25.53 -8.64
N LEU A 242 19.91 25.23 -8.99
CA LEU A 242 20.40 25.42 -10.36
C LEU A 242 19.59 24.55 -11.34
N ASN A 243 19.33 25.07 -12.55
CA ASN A 243 18.54 24.39 -13.58
C ASN A 243 17.11 23.98 -13.15
N GLY A 244 16.55 24.64 -12.14
CA GLY A 244 15.23 24.30 -11.58
C GLY A 244 15.26 23.11 -10.61
N ALA A 245 16.44 22.78 -10.09
CA ALA A 245 16.56 21.79 -9.03
C ALA A 245 15.74 22.21 -7.79
N HIS A 246 15.09 21.24 -7.16
CA HIS A 246 14.28 21.51 -5.97
C HIS A 246 15.18 21.75 -4.75
N ASP A 247 14.70 22.63 -3.86
CA ASP A 247 15.26 22.82 -2.51
C ASP A 247 15.03 21.55 -1.69
N LEU A 248 16.12 20.82 -1.43
CA LEU A 248 16.06 19.51 -0.80
C LEU A 248 15.65 19.57 0.66
N THR A 249 15.76 20.73 1.32
CA THR A 249 15.37 20.86 2.74
C THR A 249 13.86 21.08 2.90
N LYS A 250 13.17 21.36 1.80
CA LYS A 250 11.69 21.45 1.72
C LYS A 250 11.03 20.22 1.10
N SER A 251 11.82 19.20 0.75
CA SER A 251 11.31 17.98 0.13
C SER A 251 10.70 17.04 1.17
N ASN A 252 9.45 16.63 0.94
CA ASN A 252 8.74 15.64 1.77
C ASN A 252 9.08 14.18 1.42
N LEU A 253 10.05 13.96 0.53
CA LEU A 253 10.47 12.61 0.14
C LEU A 253 11.25 11.95 1.28
N ASN A 254 10.81 10.75 1.67
CA ASN A 254 11.52 9.85 2.58
C ASN A 254 12.73 9.17 1.87
N GLN A 255 13.49 8.37 2.63
CA GLN A 255 14.69 7.67 2.13
C GLN A 255 14.45 6.98 0.79
N MET A 256 13.40 6.16 0.70
CA MET A 256 13.05 5.43 -0.50
C MET A 256 12.72 6.37 -1.67
N GLY A 257 11.95 7.44 -1.41
CA GLY A 257 11.62 8.44 -2.42
C GLY A 257 12.86 9.15 -2.97
N ARG A 258 13.82 9.48 -2.11
CA ARG A 258 15.07 10.15 -2.53
C ARG A 258 16.01 9.19 -3.25
N ALA A 259 16.15 7.96 -2.77
CA ALA A 259 16.88 6.90 -3.46
C ALA A 259 16.31 6.66 -4.86
N TYR A 260 14.98 6.68 -5.00
CA TYR A 260 14.31 6.59 -6.29
C TYR A 260 14.65 7.77 -7.22
N MET A 261 14.62 9.01 -6.72
CA MET A 261 14.97 10.19 -7.52
C MET A 261 16.43 10.18 -7.96
N VAL A 262 17.34 9.77 -7.09
CA VAL A 262 18.76 9.62 -7.44
C VAL A 262 18.94 8.50 -8.48
N THR A 263 18.27 7.37 -8.30
CA THR A 263 18.35 6.23 -9.22
C THR A 263 17.90 6.61 -10.63
N ASN A 264 16.75 7.28 -10.75
CA ASN A 264 16.05 7.42 -12.03
C ASN A 264 16.13 8.83 -12.64
N GLY A 265 16.57 9.82 -11.87
CA GLY A 265 16.52 11.21 -12.28
C GLY A 265 15.08 11.75 -12.36
N MET A 266 14.96 13.05 -12.60
CA MET A 266 13.69 13.73 -12.85
C MET A 266 13.93 15.02 -13.63
N GLY A 267 13.26 15.17 -14.77
CA GLY A 267 13.43 16.35 -15.62
C GLY A 267 14.88 16.53 -16.07
N LYS A 268 15.54 17.60 -15.60
CA LYS A 268 16.95 17.89 -15.89
C LYS A 268 17.95 17.23 -14.94
N MET A 269 17.48 16.59 -13.87
CA MET A 269 18.31 15.79 -12.99
C MET A 269 18.61 14.44 -13.66
N PRO A 270 19.88 14.09 -13.92
CA PRO A 270 20.23 12.82 -14.57
C PRO A 270 19.96 11.62 -13.66
N ALA A 271 19.78 10.46 -14.27
CA ALA A 271 19.69 9.18 -13.57
C ALA A 271 21.09 8.69 -13.15
N PHE A 272 21.26 8.29 -11.90
CA PHE A 272 22.52 7.73 -11.40
C PHE A 272 22.57 6.20 -11.40
N LYS A 273 21.48 5.53 -11.83
CA LYS A 273 21.51 4.08 -12.09
C LYS A 273 22.58 3.74 -13.12
N GLY A 274 23.51 2.87 -12.75
CA GLY A 274 24.64 2.49 -13.59
C GLY A 274 25.87 3.40 -13.47
N GLN A 275 25.75 4.52 -12.74
CA GLN A 275 26.86 5.39 -12.34
C GLN A 275 27.22 5.19 -10.86
N LEU A 276 26.22 4.97 -10.02
CA LEU A 276 26.36 4.61 -8.60
C LEU A 276 25.81 3.20 -8.34
N THR A 277 26.40 2.50 -7.38
CA THR A 277 25.87 1.22 -6.89
C THR A 277 24.57 1.45 -6.10
N PRO A 278 23.70 0.43 -5.95
CA PRO A 278 22.49 0.55 -5.13
C PRO A 278 22.78 1.03 -3.70
N GLU A 279 23.88 0.56 -3.10
CA GLU A 279 24.31 0.97 -1.77
C GLU A 279 24.75 2.45 -1.72
N GLN A 280 25.49 2.91 -2.73
CA GLN A 280 25.87 4.32 -2.85
C GLN A 280 24.66 5.24 -3.05
N ILE A 281 23.64 4.77 -3.77
CA ILE A 281 22.37 5.50 -3.94
C ILE A 281 21.65 5.64 -2.60
N GLU A 282 21.60 4.57 -1.79
CA GLU A 282 21.01 4.65 -0.45
C GLU A 282 21.81 5.59 0.46
N GLN A 283 23.14 5.56 0.40
CA GLN A 283 24.01 6.45 1.18
C GLN A 283 23.78 7.93 0.84
N VAL A 284 23.74 8.30 -0.44
CA VAL A 284 23.52 9.69 -0.86
C VAL A 284 22.09 10.16 -0.57
N ALA A 285 21.10 9.25 -0.68
CA ALA A 285 19.73 9.54 -0.29
C ALA A 285 19.62 9.80 1.22
N ALA A 286 20.30 8.99 2.04
CA ALA A 286 20.34 9.14 3.49
C ALA A 286 20.99 10.45 3.91
N TYR A 287 22.13 10.79 3.32
CA TYR A 287 22.78 12.09 3.57
C TYR A 287 21.88 13.26 3.16
N SER A 288 21.19 13.17 2.02
CA SER A 288 20.34 14.28 1.58
C SER A 288 19.19 14.59 2.56
N LEU A 289 18.76 13.62 3.38
CA LEU A 289 17.75 13.83 4.43
C LEU A 289 18.29 14.61 5.64
N THR A 290 19.61 14.69 5.81
CA THR A 290 20.23 15.42 6.92
C THR A 290 20.44 16.90 6.63
N LEU A 291 20.23 17.33 5.38
CA LEU A 291 20.40 18.73 4.94
C LEU A 291 19.34 19.65 5.56
N LYS A 292 19.73 20.87 5.94
CA LYS A 292 18.91 21.86 6.66
C LYS A 292 18.89 23.22 6.00
#